data_AF-A0A1N6ZSE8-F1
#
_entry.id   AF-A0A1N6ZSE8-F1
#
_cell.length_a   1.000
_cell.length_b   1.000
_cell.length_c   1.000
_cell.angle_alpha   90.00
_cell.angle_beta   90.00
_cell.angle_gamma   90.00
#
_symmetry.space_group_name_H-M   'P 1'
#
loop_
_entity.id
_entity.type
_entity.pdbx_description
1 polymer ?
#
loop_
_entity_poly.entity_id
_entity_poly.type
_entity_poly.pdbx_seq_one_letter_code
_entity_poly.pdbx_strand_id
1 'polypeptide(L)' 'MKQALKSELSKQIILNEAFKLFYEDGFKTTSIEKIMKATSLTKGAFYHHFTNKKELGLAVITKKVQSRV' A
#
# COMPACT_ATOMS: atom_id res chain seq x y z
N MET A 1 -17.32 14.64 4.63
CA MET A 1 -17.43 13.17 4.75
C MET A 1 -16.96 12.40 3.51
N LYS A 2 -17.39 12.73 2.29
CA LYS A 2 -17.00 11.98 1.06
C LYS A 2 -15.48 11.87 0.82
N GLN A 3 -14.71 12.90 1.14
CA GLN A 3 -13.26 12.93 0.93
C GLN A 3 -12.49 11.96 1.85
N ALA A 4 -12.89 11.85 3.12
CA ALA A 4 -12.25 10.94 4.08
C ALA A 4 -12.47 9.47 3.69
N LEU A 5 -13.68 9.14 3.21
CA LEU A 5 -14.01 7.80 2.73
C LEU A 5 -13.14 7.40 1.52
N LYS A 6 -12.96 8.33 0.57
CA LYS A 6 -12.14 8.10 -0.64
C LYS A 6 -10.66 7.93 -0.31
N SER A 7 -10.16 8.69 0.67
CA SER A 7 -8.81 8.57 1.21
C SER A 7 -8.59 7.19 1.85
N GLU A 8 -9.51 6.73 2.70
CA GLU A 8 -9.41 5.42 3.33
C GLU A 8 -9.47 4.26 2.31
N LEU A 9 -10.36 4.35 1.32
CA LEU A 9 -10.42 3.35 0.23
C LEU A 9 -9.11 3.28 -0.56
N SER A 10 -8.53 4.44 -0.90
CA SER A 10 -7.26 4.50 -1.63
C SER A 10 -6.13 3.87 -0.81
N LYS A 11 -6.09 4.15 0.50
CA LYS A 11 -5.14 3.53 1.43
C LYS A 11 -5.30 2.00 1.47
N GLN A 12 -6.52 1.48 1.52
CA GLN A 12 -6.77 0.04 1.53
C GLN A 12 -6.34 -0.63 0.22
N ILE A 13 -6.59 0.01 -0.93
CA ILE A 13 -6.11 -0.48 -2.23
C ILE A 13 -4.58 -0.58 -2.22
N ILE A 14 -3.88 0.45 -1.76
CA ILE A 14 -2.42 0.45 -1.65
C ILE A 14 -1.93 -0.70 -0.75
N LEU A 15 -2.52 -0.88 0.42
CA LEU A 15 -2.14 -1.94 1.36
C LEU A 15 -2.37 -3.35 0.79
N ASN A 16 -3.46 -3.55 0.04
CA ASN A 16 -3.78 -4.84 -0.57
C ASN A 16 -2.77 -5.20 -1.66
N GLU A 17 -2.50 -4.29 -2.59
CA GLU A 17 -1.57 -4.54 -3.69
C GLU A 17 -0.12 -4.63 -3.21
N ALA A 18 0.26 -3.80 -2.23
CA ALA A 18 1.57 -3.90 -1.59
C ALA A 18 1.76 -5.24 -0.89
N PHE A 19 0.74 -5.72 -0.16
CA PHE A 19 0.81 -7.02 0.51
C PHE A 19 1.01 -8.17 -0.50
N LYS A 20 0.22 -8.20 -1.59
CA LYS A 20 0.36 -9.23 -2.63
C LYS A 20 1.78 -9.24 -3.21
N LEU A 21 2.28 -8.08 -3.64
CA LEU A 21 3.62 -7.97 -4.23
C LEU A 21 4.73 -8.31 -3.23
N PHE A 22 4.62 -7.87 -1.98
CA PHE A 22 5.58 -8.26 -0.94
C PHE A 22 5.56 -9.75 -0.64
N TYR A 23 4.40 -10.39 -0.73
CA TYR A 23 4.23 -11.82 -0.51
C TYR A 23 4.76 -12.66 -1.68
N GLU A 24 4.51 -12.23 -2.93
CA GLU A 24 4.90 -12.96 -4.14
C GLU A 24 6.37 -12.74 -4.52
N ASP A 25 6.82 -11.48 -4.57
CA ASP A 25 8.16 -11.13 -5.06
C ASP A 25 9.17 -10.96 -3.92
N GLY A 26 8.69 -10.76 -2.70
CA GLY A 26 9.49 -10.37 -1.55
C GLY A 26 9.62 -8.85 -1.38
N PHE A 27 9.91 -8.43 -0.13
CA PHE A 27 10.02 -7.01 0.18
C PHE A 27 11.17 -6.34 -0.58
N LYS A 28 12.36 -6.95 -0.68
CA LYS A 28 13.53 -6.26 -1.29
C LYS A 28 13.34 -5.94 -2.77
N THR A 29 12.77 -6.84 -3.55
CA THR A 29 12.60 -6.77 -5.01
C THR A 29 11.45 -5.85 -5.43
N THR A 30 10.43 -5.68 -4.59
CA THR A 30 9.25 -4.87 -4.91
C THR A 30 9.54 -3.37 -4.85
N SER A 31 9.44 -2.63 -5.96
CA SER A 31 9.60 -1.16 -5.94
C SER A 31 8.28 -0.43 -5.66
N ILE A 32 8.37 0.82 -5.16
CA ILE A 32 7.18 1.68 -5.00
C ILE A 32 6.47 1.86 -6.34
N GLU A 33 7.22 2.03 -7.42
CA GLU A 33 6.64 2.17 -8.76
C GLU A 33 5.84 0.94 -9.20
N LYS A 34 6.31 -0.27 -8.88
CA LYS A 34 5.59 -1.52 -9.17
C LYS A 34 4.25 -1.54 -8.43
N ILE A 35 4.25 -1.17 -7.15
CA ILE A 35 3.03 -1.09 -6.33
C ILE A 35 2.08 -0.03 -6.89
N MET A 36 2.58 1.16 -7.21
CA MET A 36 1.77 2.23 -7.77
C MET A 36 1.07 1.82 -9.06
N LYS A 37 1.80 1.14 -9.96
CA LYS A 37 1.23 0.59 -11.20
C LYS A 37 0.12 -0.42 -10.92
N ALA A 38 0.26 -1.26 -9.89
CA ALA A 38 -0.79 -2.22 -9.50
C ALA A 38 -2.04 -1.52 -8.92
N THR A 39 -1.89 -0.39 -8.24
CA THR A 39 -3.02 0.30 -7.58
C THR A 39 -3.90 1.15 -8.51
N SER A 40 -3.47 1.42 -9.74
CA SER A 40 -4.12 2.37 -10.67
C SER A 40 -4.34 3.79 -10.10
N LEU A 41 -3.62 4.16 -9.03
CA LEU A 41 -3.69 5.47 -8.41
C LEU A 41 -2.68 6.45 -9.04
N THR A 42 -2.98 7.74 -8.97
CA THR A 42 -2.02 8.77 -9.37
C THR A 42 -0.85 8.85 -8.39
N LYS A 43 0.29 9.38 -8.84
CA LYS A 43 1.46 9.58 -7.96
C LYS A 43 1.11 10.41 -6.71
N GLY A 44 0.41 11.53 -6.89
CA GLY A 44 -0.01 12.39 -5.78
C GLY A 44 -0.93 11.68 -4.79
N ALA A 45 -1.88 10.88 -5.26
CA ALA A 45 -2.76 10.10 -4.39
C ALA A 45 -1.99 9.05 -3.58
N PHE A 46 -1.01 8.38 -4.18
CA PHE A 46 -0.17 7.41 -3.47
C PHE A 46 0.70 8.09 -2.41
N TYR A 47 1.43 9.13 -2.79
CA TYR A 47 2.35 9.84 -1.89
C TYR A 47 1.65 10.62 -0.78
N HIS A 48 0.35 10.90 -0.93
CA HIS A 48 -0.46 11.41 0.17
C HIS A 48 -0.59 10.40 1.34
N HIS A 49 -0.49 9.11 1.06
CA HIS A 49 -0.64 8.05 2.06
C HIS A 49 0.68 7.47 2.55
N PHE A 50 1.65 7.30 1.65
CA PHE A 50 2.93 6.67 1.97
C PHE A 50 4.06 7.40 1.26
N THR A 51 5.02 7.86 2.05
CA THR A 51 6.18 8.60 1.54
C THR A 51 7.27 7.68 1.04
N ASN A 52 7.37 6.47 1.61
CA ASN A 52 8.43 5.53 1.31
C ASN A 52 8.00 4.06 1.51
N LYS A 53 8.83 3.16 1.00
CA LYS A 53 8.57 1.71 0.99
C LYS A 53 8.59 1.09 2.39
N LYS A 54 9.43 1.60 3.30
CA LYS A 54 9.51 1.10 4.69
C LYS A 54 8.23 1.42 5.45
N GLU A 55 7.73 2.64 5.33
CA GLU A 55 6.46 3.08 5.91
C GLU A 55 5.30 2.21 5.43
N LEU A 56 5.21 1.98 4.12
CA LEU A 56 4.22 1.07 3.54
C LEU A 56 4.37 -0.37 4.03
N GLY A 57 5.59 -0.89 4.10
CA GLY A 57 5.88 -2.23 4.61
C GLY A 57 5.42 -2.42 6.06
N LEU A 58 5.73 -1.46 6.93
CA LEU A 58 5.27 -1.47 8.32
C LEU A 58 3.74 -1.44 8.40
N ALA A 59 3.09 -0.58 7.62
CA ALA A 59 1.64 -0.50 7.58
C ALA A 59 0.99 -1.82 7.09
N VAL A 60 1.60 -2.48 6.11
CA VAL A 60 1.16 -3.82 5.65
C VAL A 60 1.28 -4.85 6.78
N ILE A 61 2.40 -4.89 7.50
CA ILE A 61 2.59 -5.81 8.63
C ILE A 61 1.53 -5.57 9.70
N THR A 62 1.38 -4.33 10.15
CA THR A 62 0.44 -3.93 11.21
C THR A 62 -1.02 -4.16 10.83
N LYS A 63 -1.40 -4.03 9.56
CA LYS A 63 -2.82 -4.10 9.14
C LYS A 63 -3.23 -5.40 8.47
N LYS A 64 -2.31 -6.15 7.88
CA LYS A 64 -2.62 -7.39 7.14
C LYS A 64 -2.05 -8.64 7.78
N VAL A 65 -0.89 -8.55 8.40
CA VAL A 65 -0.24 -9.72 9.03
C VAL A 65 -0.76 -9.91 10.45
N GLN A 66 -0.85 -8.85 11.25
CA GLN A 66 -1.36 -8.94 12.64
C GLN A 66 -2.82 -9.41 12.76
N SER A 67 -3.66 -9.26 11.74
CA SER A 67 -5.05 -9.74 11.77
C SER A 67 -5.21 -11.20 11.32
N ARG A 68 -4.11 -11.90 11.00
CA ARG A 68 -4.11 -13.28 10.50
C ARG A 68 -3.44 -14.27 11.45
N VAL A 69 -2.99 -13.81 12.61
CA VAL A 69 -2.47 -14.61 13.73
C VAL A 69 -3.43 -14.45 14.90
#